data_AF-A0A661XV55-F1
#
_entry.id   AF-A0A661XV55-F1
#
_cell.length_a   1.000
_cell.length_b   1.000
_cell.length_c   1.000
_cell.angle_alpha   90.00
_cell.angle_beta   90.00
_cell.angle_gamma   90.00
#
_symmetry.space_group_name_H-M   'P 1'
#
loop_
_entity.id
_entity.type
_entity.pdbx_description
1 polymer ?
#
loop_
_entity_poly.entity_id
_entity_poly.type
_entity_poly.pdbx_seq_one_letter_code
_entity_poly.pdbx_strand_id
1 'polypeptide(L)'
;MANNQDKRNIVPKVPPKQNYQLWIILTLLVLIVSVFYFNKSNSVIEVSEKRFEKMALSHDVEKVVFIRNQNYVEVTLKKEALQNAKYKAELDARSTLVSDGGPHYKFKVYSGEKF
;
A
#
# COMPACT_ATOMS: atom_id res chain seq x y z
N MET A 1 -63.94 -21.60 48.33
CA MET A 1 -63.87 -21.05 46.95
C MET A 1 -62.42 -21.05 46.54
N ALA A 2 -62.11 -21.61 45.37
CA ALA A 2 -60.78 -22.10 45.00
C ALA A 2 -59.74 -20.99 44.74
N ASN A 3 -58.52 -21.31 45.16
CA ASN A 3 -57.28 -20.55 45.03
C ASN A 3 -56.65 -20.75 43.65
N ASN A 4 -55.97 -19.70 43.19
CA ASN A 4 -54.83 -19.70 42.26
C ASN A 4 -55.16 -19.88 40.77
N GLN A 5 -54.74 -18.94 39.94
CA GLN A 5 -53.52 -19.07 39.13
C GLN A 5 -53.25 -17.75 38.42
N ASP A 6 -52.33 -16.98 39.00
CA ASP A 6 -51.69 -15.82 38.39
C ASP A 6 -50.83 -16.32 37.21
N LYS A 7 -51.38 -16.24 36.00
CA LYS A 7 -50.68 -16.60 34.76
C LYS A 7 -49.61 -15.56 34.47
N ARG A 8 -48.44 -15.72 35.07
CA ARG A 8 -47.23 -15.00 34.68
C ARG A 8 -46.86 -15.43 33.26
N ASN A 9 -47.14 -14.57 32.29
CA ASN A 9 -46.63 -14.69 30.94
C ASN A 9 -45.09 -14.64 30.99
N ILE A 10 -44.46 -15.82 30.93
CA ILE A 10 -43.03 -15.95 30.71
C ILE A 10 -42.80 -15.63 29.23
N VAL A 11 -42.74 -14.34 28.91
CA VAL A 11 -42.22 -13.90 27.62
C VAL A 11 -40.74 -14.29 27.63
N PRO A 12 -40.26 -15.14 26.70
CA PRO A 12 -38.84 -15.45 26.62
C PRO A 12 -38.12 -14.13 26.42
N LYS A 13 -37.28 -13.73 27.37
CA LYS A 13 -36.41 -12.58 27.22
C LYS A 13 -35.45 -12.94 26.09
N VAL A 14 -35.76 -12.45 24.89
CA VAL A 14 -34.92 -12.62 23.70
C VAL A 14 -33.51 -12.22 24.14
N PRO A 15 -32.52 -13.13 24.06
CA PRO A 15 -31.16 -12.76 24.45
C PRO A 15 -30.78 -11.51 23.66
N PRO A 16 -30.21 -10.48 24.30
CA PRO A 16 -29.81 -9.28 23.59
C PRO A 16 -28.95 -9.74 22.42
N LYS A 17 -29.32 -9.36 21.19
CA LYS A 17 -28.56 -9.69 19.99
C LYS A 17 -27.19 -9.10 20.19
N GLN A 18 -26.29 -9.93 20.71
CA GLN A 18 -24.96 -9.55 21.08
C GLN A 18 -24.31 -8.98 19.84
N ASN A 19 -23.52 -7.94 20.04
CA ASN A 19 -23.08 -6.91 19.09
C ASN A 19 -22.23 -7.45 17.93
N TYR A 20 -22.27 -8.76 17.66
CA TYR A 20 -21.64 -9.47 16.56
C TYR A 20 -21.84 -8.78 15.23
N GLN A 21 -23.03 -8.23 14.95
CA GLN A 21 -23.24 -7.47 13.71
C GLN A 21 -22.32 -6.24 13.63
N LEU A 22 -22.16 -5.50 14.73
CA LEU A 22 -21.23 -4.36 14.81
C LEU A 22 -19.77 -4.81 14.73
N TRP A 23 -19.40 -5.91 15.38
CA TRP A 23 -18.04 -6.46 15.31
C TRP A 23 -17.67 -6.96 13.91
N ILE A 24 -18.60 -7.58 13.20
CA ILE A 24 -18.42 -8.01 11.81
C ILE A 24 -18.25 -6.78 10.91
N ILE A 25 -19.08 -5.74 11.09
CA ILE A 25 -18.94 -4.48 10.34
C ILE A 25 -17.60 -3.81 10.63
N LEU A 26 -17.18 -3.73 11.89
CA LEU A 26 -15.90 -3.14 12.29
C LEU A 26 -14.72 -3.91 11.68
N THR A 27 -14.76 -5.24 11.74
CA THR A 27 -13.72 -6.12 11.17
C THR A 27 -13.63 -5.96 9.65
N LEU A 28 -14.79 -5.90 8.99
CA LEU A 28 -14.85 -5.69 7.54
C LEU A 28 -14.29 -4.31 7.15
N LEU A 29 -14.60 -3.27 7.92
CA LEU A 29 -14.10 -1.92 7.67
C LEU A 29 -12.58 -1.86 7.84
N VAL A 30 -12.04 -2.48 8.90
CA VAL A 30 -10.59 -2.59 9.11
C VAL A 30 -9.94 -3.33 7.95
N LEU A 31 -10.53 -4.45 7.50
CA LEU A 31 -9.98 -5.23 6.38
C LEU A 31 -9.91 -4.40 5.08
N ILE A 32 -10.95 -3.62 4.77
CA ILE A 32 -10.95 -2.73 3.60
C ILE A 32 -9.85 -1.67 3.72
N VAL A 33 -9.73 -1.01 4.87
CA VAL A 33 -8.68 0.00 5.12
C VAL A 33 -7.28 -0.63 5.04
N SER A 34 -7.10 -1.83 5.59
CA SER A 34 -5.84 -2.56 5.52
C SER A 34 -5.47 -2.85 4.06
N VAL A 35 -6.37 -3.44 3.28
CA VAL A 35 -6.10 -3.75 1.85
C VAL A 35 -5.81 -2.47 1.06
N PHE A 36 -6.56 -1.39 1.30
CA PHE A 36 -6.32 -0.10 0.66
C PHE A 36 -4.94 0.48 1.01
N TYR A 37 -4.53 0.38 2.27
CA TYR A 37 -3.20 0.80 2.73
C TYR A 37 -2.08 -0.02 2.09
N PHE A 38 -2.22 -1.35 2.03
CA PHE A 38 -1.23 -2.23 1.39
C PHE A 38 -1.17 -2.07 -0.13
N ASN A 39 -2.28 -1.77 -0.80
CA ASN A 39 -2.29 -1.58 -2.26
C ASN A 39 -1.50 -0.32 -2.68
N LYS A 40 -1.41 0.69 -1.81
CA LYS A 40 -0.70 1.95 -2.11
C LYS A 40 0.83 1.82 -2.15
N SER A 41 1.39 0.69 -1.71
CA SER A 41 2.85 0.48 -1.60
C SER A 41 3.57 0.19 -2.92
N ASN A 42 2.86 -0.05 -4.04
CA ASN A 42 3.46 -0.36 -5.34
C ASN A 42 3.79 0.89 -6.19
N SER A 43 4.58 1.81 -5.64
CA SER A 43 4.76 3.17 -6.20
C SER A 43 6.00 3.39 -7.06
N VAL A 44 6.43 2.39 -7.82
CA VAL A 44 7.64 2.51 -8.64
C VAL A 44 7.38 3.41 -9.86
N ILE A 45 8.12 4.52 -9.97
CA ILE A 45 7.97 5.50 -11.05
C ILE A 45 8.76 5.08 -12.28
N GLU A 46 8.11 5.02 -13.45
CA GLU A 46 8.83 4.75 -14.71
C GLU A 46 9.55 6.03 -15.19
N VAL A 47 10.86 5.93 -15.39
CA VAL A 47 11.75 7.00 -15.87
C VAL A 47 12.49 6.59 -17.14
N SER A 48 13.08 7.56 -17.84
CA SER A 48 13.96 7.29 -18.97
C SER A 48 15.39 6.95 -18.51
N GLU A 49 16.13 6.25 -19.35
CA GLU A 49 17.54 5.94 -19.13
C GLU A 49 18.38 7.20 -18.90
N LYS A 50 18.20 8.25 -19.72
CA LYS A 50 18.86 9.55 -19.53
C LYS A 50 18.58 10.19 -18.17
N ARG A 51 17.39 9.96 -17.61
CA ARG A 51 17.04 10.47 -16.27
C ARG A 51 17.75 9.66 -15.19
N PHE A 52 17.83 8.35 -15.35
CA PHE A 52 18.63 7.48 -14.50
C PHE A 52 20.10 7.87 -14.50
N GLU A 53 20.71 8.08 -15.67
CA GLU A 53 22.10 8.54 -15.79
C GLU A 53 22.35 9.81 -14.99
N LYS A 54 21.45 10.81 -15.11
CA LYS A 54 21.56 12.04 -14.31
C LYS A 54 21.50 11.79 -12.81
N MET A 55 20.62 10.90 -12.35
CA MET A 55 20.52 10.54 -10.92
C MET A 55 21.78 9.79 -10.45
N ALA A 56 22.33 8.91 -11.29
CA ALA A 56 23.56 8.18 -11.01
C ALA A 56 24.77 9.13 -10.95
N LEU A 57 24.88 10.06 -11.90
CA LEU A 57 25.92 11.10 -11.94
C LEU A 57 25.82 12.07 -10.76
N SER A 58 24.60 12.35 -10.29
CA SER A 58 24.36 13.13 -9.08
C SER A 58 24.65 12.37 -7.78
N HIS A 59 25.07 11.10 -7.84
CA HIS A 59 25.28 10.22 -6.68
C HIS A 59 24.04 9.99 -5.81
N ASP A 60 22.84 10.18 -6.38
CA ASP A 60 21.56 10.04 -5.68
C ASP A 60 21.09 8.58 -5.58
N VAL A 61 21.71 7.67 -6.33
CA VAL A 61 21.34 6.25 -6.43
C VAL A 61 22.06 5.43 -5.37
N GLU A 62 21.32 4.63 -4.62
CA GLU A 62 21.84 3.68 -3.62
C GLU A 62 22.02 2.28 -4.21
N LYS A 63 20.99 1.78 -4.90
CA LYS A 63 20.96 0.41 -5.40
C LYS A 63 20.31 0.35 -6.77
N VAL A 64 20.86 -0.51 -7.62
CA VAL A 64 20.35 -0.78 -8.97
C VAL A 64 20.17 -2.29 -9.10
N VAL A 65 18.98 -2.73 -9.51
CA VAL A 65 18.65 -4.15 -9.69
C VAL A 65 18.12 -4.37 -11.10
N PHE A 66 18.77 -5.24 -11.87
CA PHE A 66 18.34 -5.58 -13.22
C PHE A 66 17.42 -6.80 -13.22
N ILE A 67 16.18 -6.61 -13.67
CA ILE A 67 15.17 -7.67 -13.78
C ILE A 67 15.19 -8.25 -15.19
N ARG A 68 15.96 -9.32 -15.37
CA ARG A 68 16.16 -10.00 -16.67
C ARG A 68 14.86 -10.48 -17.31
N ASN A 69 13.91 -10.94 -16.52
CA ASN A 69 12.65 -11.51 -17.04
C ASN A 69 11.76 -10.49 -17.74
N GLN A 70 11.86 -9.22 -17.34
CA GLN A 70 10.94 -8.16 -17.78
C GLN A 70 11.69 -6.99 -18.44
N ASN A 71 12.99 -7.13 -18.70
CA ASN A 71 13.85 -6.14 -19.36
C ASN A 71 13.72 -4.73 -18.77
N TYR A 72 13.66 -4.62 -17.44
CA TYR A 72 13.68 -3.34 -16.76
C TYR A 72 14.68 -3.35 -15.60
N VAL A 73 15.11 -2.15 -15.24
CA VAL A 73 15.99 -1.88 -14.11
C VAL A 73 15.18 -1.19 -13.04
N GLU A 74 15.31 -1.65 -11.80
CA GLU A 74 14.83 -0.97 -10.61
C GLU A 74 15.95 -0.14 -10.00
N VAL A 75 15.60 1.05 -9.54
CA VAL A 75 16.52 2.03 -8.99
C VAL A 75 15.98 2.47 -7.64
N THR A 76 16.80 2.28 -6.61
CA THR A 76 16.55 2.75 -5.25
C THR A 76 17.41 3.99 -5.02
N LEU A 77 16.77 5.08 -4.62
CA LEU A 77 17.47 6.30 -4.20
C LEU A 77 18.00 6.14 -2.78
N LYS A 78 19.07 6.88 -2.49
CA LYS A 78 19.57 7.03 -1.13
C LYS A 78 18.61 7.82 -0.25
N LYS A 79 18.70 7.62 1.06
CA LYS A 79 17.91 8.34 2.06
C LYS A 79 18.06 9.85 1.98
N GLU A 80 19.27 10.34 1.70
CA GLU A 80 19.54 11.78 1.55
C GLU A 80 18.86 12.34 0.30
N ALA A 81 18.86 11.58 -0.80
CA ALA A 81 18.19 11.95 -2.03
C ALA A 81 16.66 11.95 -1.87
N LEU A 82 16.09 11.04 -1.07
CA LEU A 82 14.65 11.05 -0.76
C LEU A 82 14.18 12.33 -0.06
N GLN A 83 15.08 13.02 0.65
CA GLN A 83 14.77 14.31 1.29
C GLN A 83 14.85 15.49 0.32
N ASN A 84 15.42 15.31 -0.87
CA ASN A 84 15.52 16.35 -1.87
C ASN A 84 14.12 16.69 -2.41
N ALA A 85 13.77 17.99 -2.41
CA ALA A 85 12.49 18.48 -2.88
C ALA A 85 12.13 17.99 -4.30
N LYS A 86 13.15 17.82 -5.16
CA LYS A 86 13.00 17.29 -6.52
C LYS A 86 12.39 15.90 -6.56
N TYR A 87 12.91 14.97 -5.76
CA TYR A 87 12.46 13.58 -5.75
C TYR A 87 11.22 13.40 -4.88
N LYS A 88 11.16 14.12 -3.74
CA LYS A 88 10.03 14.07 -2.83
C LYS A 88 8.71 14.48 -3.50
N ALA A 89 8.70 15.56 -4.28
CA ALA A 89 7.50 16.00 -4.99
C ALA A 89 7.02 14.96 -6.02
N GLU A 90 7.94 14.32 -6.74
CA GLU A 90 7.62 13.27 -7.71
C GLU A 90 7.09 12.00 -7.04
N LEU A 91 7.69 11.62 -5.90
CA LEU A 91 7.32 10.42 -5.14
C LEU A 91 5.99 10.62 -4.39
N ASP A 92 5.80 11.76 -3.72
CA ASP A 92 4.55 12.11 -3.03
C ASP A 92 3.36 12.21 -3.99
N ALA A 93 3.59 12.70 -5.22
CA ALA A 93 2.54 12.80 -6.24
C ALA A 93 2.02 11.43 -6.70
N ARG A 94 2.84 10.38 -6.62
CA ARG A 94 2.46 9.01 -7.00
C ARG A 94 2.13 8.11 -5.82
N SER A 95 2.69 8.37 -4.65
CA SER A 95 2.38 7.63 -3.43
C SER A 95 2.60 8.46 -2.18
N THR A 96 1.64 8.36 -1.27
CA THR A 96 1.74 8.96 0.07
C THR A 96 2.58 8.11 1.03
N LEU A 97 3.02 6.92 0.60
CA LEU A 97 3.82 5.98 1.38
C LEU A 97 5.02 5.57 0.54
N VAL A 98 6.00 6.46 0.52
CA VAL A 98 7.31 6.19 -0.05
C VAL A 98 8.08 5.33 0.96
N SER A 99 8.26 4.05 0.63
CA SER A 99 9.04 3.13 1.45
C SER A 99 10.53 3.37 1.24
N ASP A 100 11.24 3.77 2.29
CA ASP A 100 12.70 3.99 2.32
C ASP A 100 13.50 2.76 1.84
N GLY A 101 12.95 1.54 1.98
CA GLY A 101 13.61 0.29 1.57
C GLY A 101 13.22 -0.27 0.21
N GLY A 102 12.37 0.42 -0.56
CA GLY A 102 11.79 -0.09 -1.81
C GLY A 102 12.45 0.47 -3.09
N PRO A 103 12.20 -0.14 -4.26
CA PRO A 103 12.53 0.49 -5.53
C PRO A 103 11.65 1.72 -5.75
N HIS A 104 12.28 2.87 -6.00
CA HIS A 104 11.60 4.15 -6.16
C HIS A 104 11.30 4.42 -7.64
N TYR A 105 12.24 4.05 -8.49
CA TYR A 105 12.16 4.27 -9.92
C TYR A 105 12.41 2.97 -10.67
N LYS A 106 11.88 2.87 -11.89
CA LYS A 106 12.19 1.82 -12.84
C LYS A 106 12.36 2.40 -14.22
N PHE A 107 13.15 1.75 -15.06
CA PHE A 107 13.19 2.09 -16.49
C PHE A 107 13.34 0.82 -17.31
N LYS A 108 12.70 0.80 -18.47
CA LYS A 108 12.84 -0.30 -19.42
C LYS A 108 14.14 -0.17 -20.17
N VAL A 109 14.87 -1.28 -20.28
CA VAL A 109 16.06 -1.39 -21.11
C VAL A 109 15.60 -1.92 -22.46
N TYR A 110 15.62 -1.05 -23.47
CA TYR A 110 15.44 -1.50 -24.84
C TYR A 110 16.78 -2.05 -25.32
N SER A 111 16.90 -3.38 -25.37
CA SER A 111 18.06 -4.02 -26.00
C SER A 111 18.10 -3.56 -27.45
N GLY A 112 19.15 -2.85 -27.83
CA GLY A 112 19.31 -2.18 -29.11
C GLY A 112 19.49 -3.12 -30.31
N GLU A 113 18.59 -4.08 -30.53
CA GLU A 113 18.41 -4.72 -31.83
C GLU A 113 17.62 -3.80 -32.78
N LYS A 114 18.03 -2.54 -32.86
CA LYS A 114 17.61 -1.61 -33.89
C LYS A 114 18.85 -1.04 -34.54
N PHE A 115 19.19 -1.71 -35.64
CA PHE A 115 20.16 -1.39 -36.68
C PHE A 115 20.16 0.08 -37.08
#